data_AF-A0A3N5Z2I2-F1
#
_entry.id   AF-A0A3N5Z2I2-F1
#
_cell.length_a   1.000
_cell.length_b   1.000
_cell.length_c   1.000
_cell.angle_alpha   90.00
_cell.angle_beta   90.00
_cell.angle_gamma   90.00
#
_symmetry.space_group_name_H-M   'P 1'
#
loop_
_entity.id
_entity.type
_entity.pdbx_description
1 polymer ?
#
loop_
_entity_poly.entity_id
_entity_poly.type
_entity_poly.pdbx_seq_one_letter_code
_entity_poly.pdbx_strand_id
1 'polypeptide(L)'
;MNKRYGEESGRDCPLYKGKPFDPDHEGHWAWRSDQILGMAAGEIYPDTGEGQLSEWLKNYTPDIVLLHLGHNDAGANETPEQMARELKEVILLLQKDNPDVDILLAKVIPSAKPAWNRRLSILNAEIEGIAKDMRTSSSDVVVIDFSTGFDPFTDTLDGTHPNESGSEKMAEKWFDGICKVLDKSRPGKTGSQR
;
A
#
# COMPACT_ATOMS: atom_id res chain seq x y z
N MET A 1 -4.47 10.59 -10.08
CA MET A 1 -4.83 9.24 -9.59
C MET A 1 -6.35 9.07 -9.69
N ASN A 2 -6.92 7.90 -9.37
CA ASN A 2 -8.36 7.63 -9.51
C ASN A 2 -9.19 8.00 -8.26
N LYS A 3 -8.56 8.23 -7.11
CA LYS A 3 -9.23 8.72 -5.90
C LYS A 3 -8.56 9.99 -5.39
N ARG A 4 -9.34 10.80 -4.67
CA ARG A 4 -8.90 12.06 -4.09
C ARG A 4 -9.45 12.21 -2.67
N TYR A 5 -8.54 12.36 -1.71
CA TYR A 5 -8.90 12.60 -0.32
C TYR A 5 -9.66 13.93 -0.18
N GLY A 6 -10.74 13.94 0.60
CA GLY A 6 -11.46 15.17 0.92
C GLY A 6 -12.59 15.54 -0.03
N GLU A 7 -12.68 14.97 -1.23
CA GLU A 7 -13.87 15.15 -2.11
C GLU A 7 -15.16 14.63 -1.45
N GLU A 8 -15.04 13.72 -0.47
CA GLU A 8 -16.16 13.19 0.33
C GLU A 8 -16.34 13.89 1.69
N SER A 9 -15.40 14.76 2.15
CA SER A 9 -15.44 15.31 3.52
C SER A 9 -15.17 16.82 3.69
N GLY A 10 -14.82 17.55 2.63
CA GLY A 10 -14.64 19.01 2.67
C GLY A 10 -13.55 19.50 3.63
N ARG A 11 -12.58 18.64 3.99
CA ARG A 11 -11.48 18.99 4.90
C ARG A 11 -10.31 19.59 4.15
N ASP A 12 -9.97 20.83 4.49
CA ASP A 12 -8.75 21.49 4.01
C ASP A 12 -7.53 21.03 4.82
N CYS A 13 -6.61 20.33 4.17
CA CYS A 13 -5.31 20.02 4.76
C CYS A 13 -4.47 21.31 4.89
N PRO A 14 -3.77 21.54 6.03
CA PRO A 14 -2.96 22.73 6.20
C PRO A 14 -1.80 22.76 5.19
N LEU A 15 -1.42 23.96 4.76
CA LEU A 15 -0.23 24.13 3.90
C LEU A 15 1.03 23.70 4.65
N TYR A 16 1.89 22.93 3.99
CA TYR A 16 3.22 22.61 4.50
C TYR A 16 4.28 23.36 3.68
N LYS A 17 5.02 24.26 4.33
CA LYS A 17 6.00 25.15 3.67
C LYS A 17 5.43 25.89 2.45
N GLY A 18 4.18 26.35 2.56
CA GLY A 18 3.47 27.06 1.49
C GLY A 18 2.97 26.17 0.34
N LYS A 19 3.12 24.84 0.43
CA LYS A 19 2.60 23.90 -0.56
C LYS A 19 1.30 23.25 -0.05
N PRO A 20 0.28 23.12 -0.90
CA PRO A 20 -0.91 22.34 -0.55
C PRO A 20 -0.56 20.86 -0.46
N PHE A 21 -1.31 20.12 0.35
CA PHE A 21 -1.31 18.66 0.32
C PHE A 21 -1.81 18.19 -1.05
N ASP A 22 -1.17 17.18 -1.61
CA ASP A 22 -1.70 16.46 -2.78
C ASP A 22 -2.65 15.36 -2.27
N PRO A 23 -3.96 15.49 -2.48
CA PRO A 23 -4.92 14.52 -1.97
C PRO A 23 -5.08 13.29 -2.88
N ASP A 24 -4.43 13.19 -4.03
CA ASP A 24 -4.58 12.07 -4.95
C ASP A 24 -4.04 10.75 -4.34
N HIS A 25 -4.80 9.65 -4.47
CA HIS A 25 -4.40 8.32 -4.01
C HIS A 25 -5.07 7.18 -4.81
N GLU A 26 -4.55 5.96 -4.67
CA GLU A 26 -5.15 4.70 -5.15
C GLU A 26 -5.59 3.83 -3.97
N GLY A 27 -6.29 4.47 -3.03
CA GLY A 27 -6.80 3.83 -1.82
C GLY A 27 -8.29 3.54 -2.01
N HIS A 28 -8.65 2.26 -1.97
CA HIS A 28 -10.01 1.80 -2.24
C HIS A 28 -10.57 1.10 -1.01
N TRP A 29 -11.64 1.66 -0.45
CA TRP A 29 -12.19 1.16 0.80
C TRP A 29 -12.70 -0.28 0.63
N ALA A 30 -12.22 -1.17 1.49
CA ALA A 30 -12.59 -2.59 1.56
C ALA A 30 -12.07 -3.47 0.41
N TRP A 31 -11.26 -2.93 -0.50
CA TRP A 31 -10.73 -3.70 -1.62
C TRP A 31 -9.64 -4.68 -1.16
N ARG A 32 -9.59 -5.82 -1.84
CA ARG A 32 -8.59 -6.89 -1.70
C ARG A 32 -7.58 -6.84 -2.84
N SER A 33 -6.48 -7.57 -2.69
CA SER A 33 -5.43 -7.66 -3.72
C SER A 33 -5.98 -8.23 -5.03
N ASP A 34 -6.79 -9.29 -4.97
CA ASP A 34 -7.45 -9.87 -6.15
C ASP A 34 -8.38 -8.88 -6.90
N GLN A 35 -9.04 -7.96 -6.19
CA GLN A 35 -9.87 -6.90 -6.77
C GLN A 35 -9.01 -5.82 -7.44
N ILE A 36 -7.92 -5.39 -6.80
CA ILE A 36 -6.94 -4.47 -7.40
C ILE A 36 -6.38 -5.06 -8.70
N LEU A 37 -6.21 -6.38 -8.77
CA LEU A 37 -5.72 -7.11 -9.94
C LEU A 37 -6.81 -7.39 -11.00
N GLY A 38 -8.08 -7.12 -10.71
CA GLY A 38 -9.20 -7.49 -11.58
C GLY A 38 -9.41 -9.01 -11.71
N MET A 39 -8.91 -9.80 -10.75
CA MET A 39 -9.05 -11.26 -10.70
C MET A 39 -10.32 -11.70 -9.95
N ALA A 40 -10.81 -10.86 -9.05
CA ALA A 40 -11.98 -11.14 -8.23
C ALA A 40 -13.28 -11.11 -9.04
N ALA A 41 -14.15 -12.09 -8.81
CA ALA A 41 -15.58 -11.98 -9.11
C ALA A 41 -16.33 -11.61 -7.82
N GLY A 42 -17.17 -10.57 -7.84
CA GLY A 42 -17.99 -10.19 -6.69
C GLY A 42 -18.36 -8.72 -6.67
N GLU A 43 -19.26 -8.36 -5.74
CA GLU A 43 -19.68 -6.97 -5.56
C GLU A 43 -18.53 -6.13 -5.00
N ILE A 44 -18.16 -5.10 -5.74
CA ILE A 44 -17.39 -3.96 -5.23
C ILE A 44 -18.40 -3.05 -4.52
N TYR A 45 -18.09 -2.62 -3.30
CA TYR A 45 -18.97 -1.68 -2.60
C TYR A 45 -19.17 -0.42 -3.44
N PRO A 46 -20.43 0.08 -3.57
CA PRO A 46 -20.68 1.31 -4.31
C PRO A 46 -19.83 2.46 -3.73
N ASP A 47 -19.43 3.38 -4.60
CA ASP A 47 -18.64 4.58 -4.26
C ASP A 47 -17.22 4.32 -3.70
N THR A 48 -16.72 3.08 -3.76
CA THR A 48 -15.35 2.74 -3.30
C THR A 48 -14.27 2.78 -4.38
N GLY A 49 -14.66 3.15 -5.61
CA GLY A 49 -13.79 3.24 -6.79
C GLY A 49 -14.19 2.27 -7.90
N GLU A 50 -13.47 2.29 -9.02
CA GLU A 50 -13.73 1.44 -10.19
C GLU A 50 -12.43 1.10 -10.94
N GLY A 51 -12.50 0.08 -11.80
CA GLY A 51 -11.38 -0.39 -12.60
C GLY A 51 -10.38 -1.26 -11.83
N GLN A 52 -9.21 -1.43 -12.42
CA GLN A 52 -8.13 -2.26 -11.88
C GLN A 52 -6.75 -1.64 -12.16
N LEU A 53 -5.72 -2.07 -11.42
CA LEU A 53 -4.38 -1.48 -11.46
C LEU A 53 -3.82 -1.33 -12.88
N SER A 54 -3.98 -2.34 -13.73
CA SER A 54 -3.49 -2.31 -15.12
C SER A 54 -4.16 -1.25 -16.00
N GLU A 55 -5.36 -0.80 -15.62
CA GLU A 55 -6.06 0.29 -16.31
C GLU A 55 -5.61 1.64 -15.78
N TRP A 56 -5.47 1.75 -14.47
CA TRP A 56 -5.04 2.97 -13.79
C TRP A 56 -3.65 3.42 -14.21
N LEU A 57 -2.71 2.47 -14.34
CA LEU A 57 -1.33 2.73 -14.77
C LEU A 57 -1.23 3.28 -16.21
N LYS A 58 -2.31 3.24 -17.00
CA LYS A 58 -2.34 3.92 -18.32
C LYS A 58 -2.38 5.45 -18.18
N ASN A 59 -2.81 5.97 -17.04
CA ASN A 59 -3.02 7.39 -16.79
C ASN A 59 -1.86 8.06 -16.03
N TYR A 60 -1.05 7.27 -15.34
CA TYR A 60 0.11 7.74 -14.58
C TYR A 60 1.14 6.62 -14.42
N THR A 61 2.40 6.99 -14.27
CA THR A 61 3.52 6.06 -14.08
C THR A 61 4.23 6.44 -12.78
N PRO A 62 4.08 5.67 -11.68
CA PRO A 62 4.65 6.03 -10.40
C PRO A 62 6.16 5.75 -10.35
N ASP A 63 6.94 6.69 -9.81
CA ASP A 63 8.36 6.47 -9.49
C ASP A 63 8.54 5.74 -8.15
N ILE A 64 7.61 5.96 -7.22
CA ILE A 64 7.59 5.36 -5.87
C ILE A 64 6.16 4.90 -5.57
N VAL A 65 6.01 3.69 -5.02
CA VAL A 65 4.71 3.14 -4.59
C VAL A 65 4.77 2.76 -3.11
N LEU A 66 3.77 3.19 -2.34
CA LEU A 66 3.54 2.76 -0.96
C LEU A 66 2.46 1.68 -1.00
N LEU A 67 2.85 0.42 -0.79
CA LEU A 67 1.96 -0.73 -0.97
C LEU A 67 1.55 -1.32 0.39
N HIS A 68 0.26 -1.19 0.73
CA HIS A 68 -0.35 -1.82 1.92
C HIS A 68 -1.68 -2.46 1.51
N LEU A 69 -1.67 -3.78 1.30
CA LEU A 69 -2.81 -4.62 0.93
C LEU A 69 -2.76 -5.93 1.73
N GLY A 70 -3.89 -6.62 1.89
CA GLY A 70 -3.99 -7.90 2.62
C GLY A 70 -4.97 -7.91 3.79
N HIS A 71 -5.34 -6.75 4.33
CA HIS A 71 -6.24 -6.70 5.51
C HIS A 71 -7.66 -7.18 5.17
N ASN A 72 -8.18 -6.78 4.00
CA ASN A 72 -9.52 -7.21 3.54
C ASN A 72 -9.50 -8.64 3.01
N ASP A 73 -8.39 -9.07 2.42
CA ASP A 73 -8.09 -10.42 1.95
C ASP A 73 -8.19 -11.42 3.11
N ALA A 74 -7.51 -11.11 4.23
CA ALA A 74 -7.63 -11.87 5.46
C ALA A 74 -9.07 -11.89 6.00
N GLY A 75 -9.82 -10.81 5.80
CA GLY A 75 -11.22 -10.68 6.18
C GLY A 75 -12.20 -11.49 5.32
N ALA A 76 -11.89 -11.63 4.03
CA ALA A 76 -12.60 -12.48 3.08
C ALA A 76 -12.23 -13.98 3.20
N ASN A 77 -11.36 -14.33 4.15
CA ASN A 77 -10.85 -15.68 4.39
C ASN A 77 -9.94 -16.23 3.30
N GLU A 78 -9.28 -15.36 2.53
CA GLU A 78 -8.21 -15.80 1.64
C GLU A 78 -7.05 -16.41 2.43
N THR A 79 -6.38 -17.39 1.84
CA THR A 79 -5.23 -18.01 2.50
C THR A 79 -4.00 -17.11 2.40
N PRO A 80 -3.06 -17.16 3.37
CA PRO A 80 -1.81 -16.41 3.31
C PRO A 80 -1.03 -16.62 2.00
N GLU A 81 -1.08 -17.82 1.43
CA GLU A 81 -0.44 -18.16 0.16
C GLU A 81 -1.12 -17.47 -1.03
N GLN A 82 -2.45 -17.30 -0.98
CA GLN A 82 -3.20 -16.53 -2.00
C GLN A 82 -2.81 -15.06 -1.94
N MET A 83 -2.89 -14.46 -0.75
CA MET A 83 -2.49 -13.07 -0.51
C MET A 83 -1.04 -12.81 -0.96
N ALA A 84 -0.10 -13.69 -0.59
CA ALA A 84 1.31 -13.54 -0.95
C ALA A 84 1.53 -13.60 -2.47
N ARG A 85 0.82 -14.49 -3.18
CA ARG A 85 0.87 -14.57 -4.65
C ARG A 85 0.34 -13.28 -5.27
N GLU A 86 -0.79 -12.76 -4.79
CA GLU A 86 -1.41 -11.56 -5.36
C GLU A 86 -0.59 -10.30 -5.09
N LEU A 87 0.03 -10.16 -3.93
CA LEU A 87 1.02 -9.09 -3.69
C LEU A 87 2.19 -9.16 -4.69
N LYS A 88 2.69 -10.37 -5.02
CA LYS A 88 3.73 -10.54 -6.05
C LYS A 88 3.22 -10.09 -7.42
N GLU A 89 2.00 -10.44 -7.81
CA GLU A 89 1.40 -10.00 -9.08
C GLU A 89 1.21 -8.48 -9.14
N VAL A 90 0.79 -7.83 -8.05
CA VAL A 90 0.71 -6.36 -7.98
C VAL A 90 2.08 -5.75 -8.23
N ILE A 91 3.13 -6.25 -7.58
CA ILE A 91 4.50 -5.77 -7.77
C ILE A 91 4.98 -6.00 -9.22
N LEU A 92 4.69 -7.16 -9.81
CA LEU A 92 5.03 -7.45 -11.21
C LEU A 92 4.38 -6.47 -12.18
N LEU A 93 3.11 -6.11 -11.96
CA LEU A 93 2.42 -5.12 -12.81
C LEU A 93 3.06 -3.73 -12.70
N LEU A 94 3.41 -3.30 -11.49
CA LEU A 94 4.09 -2.02 -11.26
C LEU A 94 5.46 -1.99 -11.93
N GLN A 95 6.26 -3.05 -11.79
CA GLN A 95 7.58 -3.15 -12.41
C GLN A 95 7.52 -3.28 -13.93
N LYS A 96 6.45 -3.88 -14.47
CA LYS A 96 6.22 -3.96 -15.90
C LYS A 96 5.88 -2.60 -16.50
N ASP A 97 5.11 -1.78 -15.79
CA ASP A 97 4.78 -0.41 -16.19
C ASP A 97 6.00 0.51 -16.09
N ASN A 98 6.71 0.45 -14.95
CA ASN A 98 7.94 1.19 -14.72
C ASN A 98 9.05 0.26 -14.15
N PRO A 99 10.01 -0.18 -15.00
CA PRO A 99 11.12 -1.03 -14.56
C PRO A 99 12.05 -0.42 -13.50
N ASP A 100 11.95 0.90 -13.27
CA ASP A 100 12.75 1.66 -12.30
C ASP A 100 11.98 2.00 -11.00
N VAL A 101 10.72 1.57 -10.87
CA VAL A 101 9.86 1.90 -9.72
C VAL A 101 10.48 1.43 -8.41
N ASP A 102 10.43 2.29 -7.39
CA ASP A 102 10.74 1.92 -6.02
C ASP A 102 9.45 1.56 -5.28
N ILE A 103 9.39 0.38 -4.65
CA ILE A 103 8.19 -0.09 -3.97
C ILE A 103 8.50 -0.22 -2.48
N LEU A 104 7.73 0.48 -1.65
CA LEU A 104 7.75 0.29 -0.21
C LEU A 104 6.61 -0.68 0.15
N LEU A 105 6.95 -1.95 0.35
CA LEU A 105 6.00 -3.02 0.68
C LEU A 105 5.81 -3.09 2.20
N ALA A 106 4.63 -2.71 2.68
CA ALA A 106 4.36 -2.74 4.11
C ALA A 106 3.95 -4.12 4.59
N LYS A 107 4.49 -4.54 5.74
CA LYS A 107 3.82 -5.51 6.61
C LYS A 107 2.46 -4.97 6.99
N VAL A 108 1.43 -5.80 6.92
CA VAL A 108 0.05 -5.38 7.21
C VAL A 108 -0.09 -5.16 8.72
N ILE A 109 -0.86 -4.14 9.11
CA ILE A 109 -1.12 -3.88 10.53
C ILE A 109 -1.86 -5.09 11.16
N PRO A 110 -1.64 -5.40 12.44
CA PRO A 110 -2.39 -6.45 13.14
C PRO A 110 -3.89 -6.11 13.21
N SER A 111 -4.72 -7.13 13.44
CA SER A 111 -6.16 -6.96 13.65
C SER A 111 -6.57 -7.45 15.05
N ALA A 112 -7.57 -6.81 15.65
CA ALA A 112 -8.16 -7.31 16.89
C ALA A 112 -9.03 -8.56 16.66
N LYS A 113 -9.38 -8.86 15.40
CA LYS A 113 -10.15 -10.05 15.00
C LYS A 113 -9.20 -11.26 14.92
N PRO A 114 -9.31 -12.27 15.82
CA PRO A 114 -8.29 -13.32 15.93
C PRO A 114 -8.05 -14.12 14.65
N ALA A 115 -9.11 -14.40 13.88
CA ALA A 115 -8.98 -15.15 12.62
C ALA A 115 -8.22 -14.36 11.55
N TRP A 116 -8.47 -13.05 11.46
CA TRP A 116 -7.78 -12.17 10.52
C TRP A 116 -6.32 -12.04 10.93
N ASN A 117 -6.08 -11.75 12.22
CA ASN A 117 -4.74 -11.57 12.75
C ASN A 117 -3.82 -12.78 12.54
N ARG A 118 -4.36 -14.00 12.65
CA ARG A 118 -3.61 -15.23 12.34
C ARG A 118 -3.14 -15.27 10.89
N ARG A 119 -4.02 -14.94 9.93
CA ARG A 119 -3.67 -14.91 8.50
C ARG A 119 -2.66 -13.81 8.19
N LEU A 120 -2.88 -12.62 8.75
CA LEU A 120 -1.98 -11.47 8.61
C LEU A 120 -0.60 -11.75 9.20
N SER A 121 -0.52 -12.43 10.34
CA SER A 121 0.76 -12.82 10.94
C SER A 121 1.55 -13.78 10.05
N ILE A 122 0.88 -14.73 9.40
CA ILE A 122 1.52 -15.66 8.45
C ILE A 122 1.97 -14.89 7.20
N LEU A 123 1.11 -14.05 6.62
CA LEU A 123 1.48 -13.20 5.48
C LEU A 123 2.69 -12.30 5.81
N ASN A 124 2.69 -11.66 6.97
CA ASN A 124 3.77 -10.76 7.39
C ASN A 124 5.12 -11.48 7.56
N ALA A 125 5.12 -12.78 7.84
CA ALA A 125 6.33 -13.59 7.89
C ALA A 125 6.94 -13.82 6.49
N GLU A 126 6.11 -13.80 5.43
CA GLU A 126 6.54 -13.98 4.04
C GLU A 126 7.03 -12.68 3.39
N ILE A 127 6.62 -11.51 3.90
CA ILE A 127 6.86 -10.22 3.22
C ILE A 127 8.34 -9.89 2.99
N GLU A 128 9.24 -10.28 3.91
CA GLU A 128 10.69 -10.11 3.70
C GLU A 128 11.19 -10.95 2.52
N GLY A 129 10.68 -12.19 2.40
CA GLY A 129 10.97 -13.08 1.28
C GLY A 129 10.41 -12.53 -0.03
N ILE A 130 9.17 -12.05 -0.01
CA ILE A 130 8.53 -11.41 -1.17
C ILE A 130 9.36 -10.21 -1.65
N ALA A 131 9.71 -9.29 -0.76
CA ALA A 131 10.49 -8.12 -1.14
C ALA A 131 11.85 -8.49 -1.74
N LYS A 132 12.52 -9.49 -1.17
CA LYS A 132 13.79 -10.00 -1.70
C LYS A 132 13.63 -10.61 -3.08
N ASP A 133 12.62 -11.46 -3.29
CA ASP A 133 12.37 -12.15 -4.56
C ASP A 133 11.98 -11.17 -5.67
N MET A 134 11.24 -10.12 -5.32
CA MET A 134 10.70 -9.15 -6.27
C MET A 134 11.66 -8.01 -6.61
N ARG A 135 12.76 -7.87 -5.87
CA ARG A 135 13.77 -6.83 -6.15
C ARG A 135 14.53 -7.12 -7.45
N THR A 136 14.81 -6.08 -8.23
CA THR A 136 15.69 -6.16 -9.41
C THR A 136 16.90 -5.23 -9.26
N SER A 137 17.77 -5.15 -10.28
CA SER A 137 18.87 -4.19 -10.31
C SER A 137 18.40 -2.73 -10.40
N SER A 138 17.21 -2.50 -10.94
CA SER A 138 16.65 -1.17 -11.23
C SER A 138 15.43 -0.81 -10.38
N SER A 139 14.71 -1.80 -9.84
CA SER A 139 13.55 -1.62 -8.97
C SER A 139 13.85 -2.18 -7.59
N ASP A 140 13.81 -1.32 -6.56
CA ASP A 140 13.98 -1.76 -5.17
C ASP A 140 12.62 -2.06 -4.56
N VAL A 141 12.58 -3.06 -3.67
CA VAL A 141 11.40 -3.40 -2.88
C VAL A 141 11.82 -3.35 -1.41
N VAL A 142 11.40 -2.31 -0.71
CA VAL A 142 11.80 -2.01 0.67
C VAL A 142 10.66 -2.37 1.61
N VAL A 143 10.94 -3.21 2.60
CA VAL A 143 9.94 -3.59 3.60
C VAL A 143 9.72 -2.47 4.62
N ILE A 144 8.46 -2.13 4.86
CA ILE A 144 8.03 -1.22 5.93
C ILE A 144 7.28 -2.01 6.99
N ASP A 145 7.86 -2.14 8.18
CA ASP A 145 7.25 -2.97 9.23
C ASP A 145 6.19 -2.19 10.01
N PHE A 146 4.92 -2.22 9.61
CA PHE A 146 3.84 -1.68 10.43
C PHE A 146 3.41 -2.60 11.57
N SER A 147 3.82 -3.88 11.57
CA SER A 147 3.37 -4.85 12.56
C SER A 147 4.00 -4.62 13.93
N THR A 148 5.29 -4.31 13.98
CA THR A 148 6.00 -4.10 15.25
C THR A 148 5.59 -2.77 15.89
N GLY A 149 5.11 -2.82 17.14
CA GLY A 149 4.73 -1.62 17.91
C GLY A 149 3.33 -1.06 17.61
N PHE A 150 2.54 -1.77 16.81
CA PHE A 150 1.13 -1.46 16.54
C PHE A 150 0.24 -2.38 17.37
N ASP A 151 -0.61 -1.82 18.21
CA ASP A 151 -1.58 -2.55 19.02
C ASP A 151 -2.98 -2.34 18.46
N PRO A 152 -3.62 -3.38 17.88
CA PRO A 152 -4.91 -3.22 17.24
C PRO A 152 -6.03 -2.86 18.21
N PHE A 153 -5.87 -3.03 19.53
CA PHE A 153 -6.90 -2.65 20.51
C PHE A 153 -6.85 -1.16 20.89
N THR A 154 -5.71 -0.50 20.70
CA THR A 154 -5.50 0.90 21.12
C THR A 154 -5.19 1.83 19.95
N ASP A 155 -4.66 1.30 18.84
CA ASP A 155 -4.30 2.06 17.64
C ASP A 155 -5.36 1.98 16.53
N THR A 156 -6.52 1.37 16.79
CA THR A 156 -7.64 1.32 15.84
C THR A 156 -8.95 1.80 16.43
N LEU A 157 -9.91 2.14 15.57
CA LEU A 157 -11.27 2.55 15.96
C LEU A 157 -12.18 1.35 16.25
N ASP A 158 -11.98 0.25 15.52
CA ASP A 158 -12.91 -0.90 15.48
C ASP A 158 -12.19 -2.27 15.46
N GLY A 159 -10.90 -2.29 15.77
CA GLY A 159 -10.05 -3.47 15.65
C GLY A 159 -9.50 -3.72 14.25
N THR A 160 -9.67 -2.79 13.32
CA THR A 160 -9.24 -2.89 11.91
C THR A 160 -8.71 -1.56 11.38
N HIS A 161 -9.49 -0.48 11.47
CA HIS A 161 -9.14 0.81 10.88
C HIS A 161 -8.32 1.66 11.86
N PRO A 162 -7.12 2.14 11.48
CA PRO A 162 -6.30 2.98 12.36
C PRO A 162 -7.06 4.20 12.89
N ASN A 163 -6.85 4.51 14.17
CA ASN A 163 -7.22 5.80 14.75
C ASN A 163 -6.05 6.79 14.60
N GLU A 164 -6.14 7.97 15.23
CA GLU A 164 -5.09 8.99 15.16
C GLU A 164 -3.70 8.46 15.56
N SER A 165 -3.58 7.75 16.69
CA SER A 165 -2.32 7.13 17.15
C SER A 165 -1.79 6.11 16.15
N GLY A 166 -2.67 5.22 15.64
CA GLY A 166 -2.26 4.22 14.65
C GLY A 166 -1.81 4.85 13.33
N SER A 167 -2.54 5.86 12.85
CA SER A 167 -2.18 6.61 11.64
C SER A 167 -0.86 7.34 11.79
N GLU A 168 -0.57 7.94 12.95
CA GLU A 168 0.70 8.61 13.24
C GLU A 168 1.88 7.62 13.16
N LYS A 169 1.78 6.47 13.83
CA LYS A 169 2.80 5.40 13.78
C LYS A 169 3.06 4.90 12.35
N MET A 170 2.01 4.75 11.55
CA MET A 170 2.13 4.36 10.14
C MET A 170 2.79 5.46 9.30
N ALA A 171 2.41 6.72 9.52
CA ALA A 171 2.97 7.87 8.81
C ALA A 171 4.47 8.04 9.07
N GLU A 172 4.93 7.90 10.32
CA GLU A 172 6.36 7.94 10.68
C GLU A 172 7.17 6.88 9.90
N LYS A 173 6.67 5.64 9.89
CA LYS A 173 7.34 4.54 9.21
C LYS A 173 7.34 4.67 7.69
N TRP A 174 6.26 5.21 7.12
CA TRP A 174 6.26 5.60 5.70
C TRP A 174 7.27 6.68 5.42
N PHE A 175 7.31 7.74 6.23
CA PHE A 175 8.24 8.85 6.06
C PHE A 175 9.69 8.37 6.06
N ASP A 176 10.07 7.55 7.05
CA ASP A 176 11.40 6.94 7.12
C ASP A 176 11.72 6.10 5.88
N GLY A 177 10.75 5.33 5.40
CA GLY A 177 10.88 4.53 4.19
C GLY A 177 11.11 5.38 2.94
N ILE A 178 10.34 6.46 2.79
CA ILE A 178 10.43 7.39 1.66
C ILE A 178 11.81 8.07 1.67
N CYS A 179 12.25 8.59 2.82
CA CYS A 179 13.59 9.19 2.96
C CYS A 179 14.69 8.20 2.53
N LYS A 180 14.62 6.94 2.97
CA LYS A 180 15.60 5.90 2.57
C LYS A 180 15.64 5.64 1.07
N VAL A 181 14.50 5.75 0.38
CA VAL A 181 14.44 5.57 -1.08
C VAL A 181 14.97 6.81 -1.79
N LEU A 182 14.62 8.02 -1.33
CA LEU A 182 15.07 9.28 -1.92
C LEU A 182 16.57 9.54 -1.73
N ASP A 183 17.15 9.12 -0.61
CA ASP A 183 18.58 9.29 -0.32
C ASP A 183 19.48 8.37 -1.18
N LYS A 184 18.92 7.34 -1.83
CA LYS A 184 19.68 6.49 -2.74
C LYS A 184 19.97 7.25 -4.04
N SER A 185 21.14 7.87 -4.13
CA SER A 185 21.66 8.38 -5.40
C SER A 185 21.85 7.21 -6.37
N ARG A 186 20.97 7.09 -7.38
CA ARG A 186 21.13 6.11 -8.45
C ARG A 186 21.90 6.73 -9.62
N PRO A 187 23.04 6.17 -10.05
CA PRO A 187 23.63 6.57 -11.33
C PRO A 187 22.66 6.18 -12.46
N GLY A 188 22.01 7.18 -13.08
CA GLY A 188 21.11 6.97 -14.24
C GLY A 188 19.72 7.60 -14.13
N LYS A 189 19.24 8.00 -12.94
CA LYS A 189 18.01 8.81 -12.84
C LYS A 189 18.33 10.25 -13.27
N THR A 190 18.36 10.52 -14.58
CA THR A 190 18.20 11.89 -15.07
C THR A 190 16.83 12.35 -14.60
N GLY A 191 16.79 13.22 -13.60
CA GLY A 191 15.55 13.83 -13.14
C GLY A 191 14.85 14.46 -14.33
N SER A 192 13.80 13.80 -14.82
CA SER A 192 12.86 14.48 -15.69
C SER A 192 12.13 15.46 -14.79
N GLN A 193 12.54 16.73 -14.85
CA GLN A 193 11.65 17.81 -14.46
C GLN A 193 10.37 17.62 -15.28
N ARG A 194 9.27 17.30 -14.60
CA ARG A 194 7.92 17.58 -15.06
C ARG A 194 7.38 18.70 -14.20
#